data_AF-A0A7S2PV99-F1
#
_entry.id   AF-A0A7S2PV99-F1
#
_cell.length_a   1.000
_cell.length_b   1.000
_cell.length_c   1.000
_cell.angle_alpha   90.00
_cell.angle_beta   90.00
_cell.angle_gamma   90.00
#
_symmetry.space_group_name_H-M   'P 1'
#
loop_
_entity.id
_entity.type
_entity.pdbx_description
1 polymer ?
#
loop_
_entity_poly.entity_id
_entity_poly.type
_entity_poly.pdbx_seq_one_letter_code
_entity_poly.pdbx_strand_id
1 'polypeptide(L)'
;MEVPNASALSNNLGFGALLLLVPVAFFLVMTKLHRGSYAPATAPAAAPAYSAAAGATYQEQLRSDPCDAGPCRREFYMYRAQSDFNYPMQNVNTASLAGVMWYLHNEIVQSVPRKYDVTRVMRLKVTMMNTQEWWTTHQSQFGAYVAFDMGHCTVPNCQHIWDTYGYIVGCQAPNTGVANYRADRRTMKECNVGRCHAPIWYSLPGACPQMRYDMKTPFCKQNYPGGFAFASYNETTGLGRRDDWEVTGGRTATYHVDWAGEVTLDELVGIYNYSDFMSQGYREYDKVSDQGYGTTFWNGIHNESACRWRMNRLRDLLNQKIDTKYGTTSRFPRDLPEPMCDSGASS
;
A
#
# COMPACT_ATOMS: atom_id res chain seq x y z
N MET A 1 28.10 4.80 -20.74
CA MET A 1 28.52 5.74 -19.68
C MET A 1 28.90 4.87 -18.50
N GLU A 2 30.21 4.66 -18.34
CA GLU A 2 30.81 3.64 -17.47
C GLU A 2 30.69 4.03 -16.00
N VAL A 3 30.37 3.04 -15.17
CA VAL A 3 30.31 3.15 -13.71
C VAL A 3 31.71 2.83 -13.17
N PRO A 4 32.38 3.71 -12.40
CA PRO A 4 33.66 3.35 -11.83
C PRO A 4 33.50 2.48 -10.57
N ASN A 5 34.29 1.40 -10.54
CA ASN A 5 34.56 0.53 -9.41
C ASN A 5 35.19 1.31 -8.25
N ALA A 6 34.69 1.09 -7.04
CA ALA A 6 35.40 1.46 -5.81
C ALA A 6 36.05 0.21 -5.21
N SER A 7 37.38 0.21 -5.15
CA SER A 7 38.17 -0.78 -4.42
C SER A 7 39.27 -0.07 -3.64
N ALA A 8 39.43 -0.53 -2.40
CA ALA A 8 40.63 -0.50 -1.56
C ALA A 8 41.10 0.85 -0.97
N LEU A 9 40.94 0.96 0.35
CA LEU A 9 42.01 1.45 1.22
C LEU A 9 42.20 0.47 2.38
N SER A 10 43.34 -0.23 2.33
CA SER A 10 43.95 -0.92 3.46
C SER A 10 44.71 0.10 4.33
N ASN A 11 44.73 -0.08 5.65
CA ASN A 11 45.99 -0.04 6.38
C ASN A 11 45.91 -0.73 7.76
N ASN A 12 46.95 -1.54 7.97
CA ASN A 12 47.34 -2.29 9.15
C ASN A 12 47.48 -1.46 10.42
N LEU A 13 47.10 -2.06 11.56
CA LEU A 13 47.72 -2.08 12.91
C LEU A 13 47.00 -3.25 13.61
N GLY A 14 47.56 -4.23 14.32
CA GLY A 14 48.84 -4.44 14.99
C GLY A 14 48.53 -5.42 16.13
N PHE A 15 49.37 -6.43 16.32
CA PHE A 15 49.19 -7.62 17.17
C PHE A 15 48.79 -7.38 18.65
N GLY A 16 48.04 -8.32 19.21
CA GLY A 16 47.85 -8.48 20.66
C GLY A 16 47.09 -9.76 21.02
N ALA A 17 47.81 -10.88 21.11
CA ALA A 17 47.28 -12.16 21.57
C ALA A 17 47.12 -12.16 23.10
N LEU A 18 45.93 -12.52 23.58
CA LEU A 18 45.73 -12.96 24.97
C LEU A 18 44.79 -14.16 24.98
N LEU A 19 45.39 -15.35 25.13
CA LEU A 19 44.68 -16.59 25.46
C LEU A 19 44.13 -16.46 26.89
N LEU A 20 42.81 -16.54 27.04
CA LEU A 20 42.17 -16.92 28.29
C LEU A 20 41.29 -18.15 28.03
N LEU A 21 41.76 -19.28 28.57
CA LEU A 21 41.03 -20.52 28.72
C LEU A 21 39.87 -20.30 29.71
N VAL A 22 38.64 -20.51 29.27
CA VAL A 22 37.47 -20.64 30.15
C VAL A 22 36.82 -22.01 29.90
N PRO A 23 36.53 -22.78 30.96
CA PRO A 23 36.14 -24.17 30.85
C PRO A 23 34.70 -24.33 30.32
N VAL A 24 34.55 -25.37 29.51
CA VAL A 24 33.29 -25.94 29.02
C VAL A 24 32.47 -26.44 30.22
N ALA A 25 31.32 -25.81 30.46
CA ALA A 25 30.30 -26.33 31.37
C ALA A 25 29.02 -26.65 30.57
N PHE A 26 28.69 -27.94 30.59
CA PHE A 26 27.46 -28.57 30.16
C PHE A 26 26.19 -27.80 30.60
N PHE A 27 25.33 -27.43 29.64
CA PHE A 27 23.89 -27.35 29.86
C PHE A 27 23.17 -27.95 28.65
N LEU A 28 22.91 -29.24 28.73
CA LEU A 28 22.00 -29.98 27.86
C LEU A 28 20.57 -29.72 28.37
N VAL A 29 19.97 -28.60 27.97
CA VAL A 29 18.52 -28.40 28.12
C VAL A 29 17.85 -28.94 26.87
N MET A 30 17.36 -30.18 26.99
CA MET A 30 16.41 -30.80 26.07
C MET A 30 15.10 -30.00 26.06
N THR A 31 15.02 -28.95 25.25
CA THR A 31 13.73 -28.41 24.85
C THR A 31 13.19 -29.30 23.74
N LYS A 32 12.22 -30.15 24.11
CA LYS A 32 11.28 -30.76 23.17
C LYS A 32 10.60 -29.63 22.40
N LEU A 33 11.16 -29.23 21.25
CA LEU A 33 10.43 -28.48 20.25
C LEU A 33 9.31 -29.40 19.77
N HIS A 34 8.10 -29.17 20.30
CA HIS A 34 6.88 -29.71 19.73
C HIS A 34 6.83 -29.21 18.29
N ARG A 35 7.15 -30.10 17.34
CA ARG A 35 6.66 -30.00 15.97
C ARG A 35 5.14 -30.12 16.03
N GLY A 36 4.48 -29.02 16.39
CA GLY A 36 3.05 -28.87 16.17
C GLY A 36 2.86 -28.95 14.66
N SER A 37 2.33 -30.07 14.18
CA SER A 37 1.82 -30.19 12.82
C SER A 37 0.60 -29.28 12.73
N TYR A 38 0.81 -28.03 12.36
CA TYR A 38 -0.28 -27.10 12.10
C TYR A 38 -0.68 -27.25 10.64
N ALA A 39 -1.93 -27.66 10.44
CA ALA A 39 -2.51 -27.70 9.11
C ALA A 39 -2.42 -26.29 8.49
N PRO A 40 -1.94 -26.15 7.24
CA PRO A 40 -1.95 -24.87 6.55
C PRO A 40 -3.37 -24.29 6.57
N ALA A 41 -3.49 -22.96 6.64
CA ALA A 41 -4.76 -22.28 6.48
C ALA A 41 -5.33 -22.66 5.11
N THR A 42 -6.18 -23.68 5.09
CA THR A 42 -6.89 -24.11 3.90
C THR A 42 -7.93 -23.06 3.62
N ALA A 43 -8.01 -22.61 2.37
CA ALA A 43 -9.17 -21.84 1.95
C ALA A 43 -10.41 -22.66 2.33
N PRO A 44 -11.33 -22.13 3.16
CA PRO A 44 -12.52 -22.88 3.53
C PRO A 44 -13.28 -23.23 2.24
N ALA A 45 -13.88 -24.43 2.21
CA ALA A 45 -14.88 -24.76 1.20
C ALA A 45 -15.86 -23.59 1.08
N ALA A 46 -16.15 -23.16 -0.16
CA ALA A 46 -16.91 -21.97 -0.55
C ALA A 46 -17.53 -21.20 0.62
N ALA A 47 -16.92 -20.06 0.99
CA ALA A 47 -17.39 -19.24 2.09
C ALA A 47 -18.92 -19.05 2.02
N PRO A 48 -19.66 -19.21 3.15
CA PRO A 48 -21.09 -18.98 3.15
C PRO A 48 -21.36 -17.59 2.58
N ALA A 49 -22.32 -17.51 1.66
CA ALA A 49 -22.73 -16.25 1.07
C ALA A 49 -22.99 -15.26 2.20
N TYR A 50 -22.19 -14.19 2.27
CA TYR A 50 -22.42 -13.10 3.21
C TYR A 50 -23.85 -12.61 2.94
N SER A 51 -24.73 -12.80 3.92
CA SER A 51 -26.08 -12.26 3.89
C SER A 51 -25.94 -10.75 3.70
N ALA A 52 -26.47 -10.26 2.58
CA ALA A 52 -26.57 -8.85 2.24
C ALA A 52 -27.49 -8.12 3.25
N ALA A 53 -26.99 -7.87 4.45
CA ALA A 53 -27.51 -6.88 5.37
C ALA A 53 -26.55 -5.68 5.27
N ALA A 54 -26.91 -4.48 4.84
CA ALA A 54 -28.21 -3.83 4.78
C ALA A 54 -28.43 -3.19 3.41
N GLY A 55 -29.59 -3.45 2.81
CA GLY A 55 -30.08 -2.70 1.67
C GLY A 55 -30.42 -1.27 2.08
N ALA A 56 -29.45 -0.37 1.98
CA ALA A 56 -29.79 0.97 1.54
C ALA A 56 -30.44 0.81 0.16
N THR A 57 -31.69 1.23 0.03
CA THR A 57 -32.41 1.13 -1.25
C THR A 57 -31.57 1.78 -2.36
N TYR A 58 -31.57 1.21 -3.57
CA TYR A 58 -30.87 1.78 -4.74
C TYR A 58 -31.17 3.28 -4.95
N GLN A 59 -32.34 3.74 -4.49
CA GLN A 59 -32.76 5.14 -4.49
C GLN A 59 -31.95 6.04 -3.54
N GLU A 60 -31.43 5.52 -2.43
CA GLU A 60 -30.55 6.27 -1.53
C GLU A 60 -29.12 6.39 -2.08
N GLN A 61 -28.70 5.47 -2.95
CA GLN A 61 -27.46 5.57 -3.74
C GLN A 61 -27.58 6.56 -4.92
N LEU A 62 -28.78 7.04 -5.25
CA LEU A 62 -29.01 8.06 -6.28
C LEU A 62 -29.07 9.49 -5.72
N ARG A 63 -28.87 9.69 -4.41
CA ARG A 63 -28.58 11.03 -3.90
C ARG A 63 -27.28 11.51 -4.55
N SER A 64 -27.34 12.67 -5.20
CA SER A 64 -26.17 13.34 -5.78
C SER A 64 -25.04 13.33 -4.75
N ASP A 65 -23.89 12.82 -5.15
CA ASP A 65 -22.72 12.83 -4.29
C ASP A 65 -22.42 14.32 -3.98
N PRO A 66 -22.20 14.73 -2.73
CA PRO A 66 -21.84 16.11 -2.41
C PRO A 66 -20.70 16.68 -3.27
N CYS A 67 -19.91 15.80 -3.88
CA CYS A 67 -18.77 16.10 -4.73
C CYS A 67 -19.13 16.22 -6.23
N ASP A 68 -20.40 16.14 -6.60
CA ASP A 68 -20.85 16.42 -7.96
C ASP A 68 -20.82 17.92 -8.30
N ALA A 69 -20.77 18.79 -7.27
CA ALA A 69 -20.81 20.25 -7.43
C ALA A 69 -19.43 20.93 -7.54
N GLY A 70 -18.34 20.22 -7.25
CA GLY A 70 -17.03 20.83 -7.07
C GLY A 70 -15.99 19.85 -6.54
N PRO A 71 -14.70 20.25 -6.47
CA PRO A 71 -13.73 19.50 -5.69
C PRO A 71 -14.24 19.40 -4.26
N CYS A 72 -14.06 18.24 -3.64
CA CYS A 72 -14.55 18.02 -2.29
C CYS A 72 -13.53 17.26 -1.45
N ARG A 73 -13.68 17.39 -0.14
CA ARG A 73 -12.89 16.62 0.81
C ARG A 73 -13.43 15.19 0.92
N ARG A 74 -12.56 14.21 0.72
CA ARG A 74 -12.84 12.77 0.86
C ARG A 74 -11.98 12.17 1.96
N GLU A 75 -12.54 11.22 2.69
CA GLU A 75 -11.78 10.35 3.59
C GLU A 75 -12.00 8.89 3.22
N PHE A 76 -10.91 8.14 3.02
CA PHE A 76 -10.97 6.73 2.66
C PHE A 76 -9.68 6.01 3.00
N TYR A 77 -9.69 4.68 2.89
CA TYR A 77 -8.49 3.88 3.10
C TYR A 77 -7.72 3.66 1.80
N MET A 78 -6.43 3.95 1.85
CA MET A 78 -5.44 3.45 0.90
C MET A 78 -4.55 2.41 1.59
N TYR A 79 -3.87 1.60 0.78
CA TYR A 79 -3.04 0.50 1.23
C TYR A 79 -1.70 0.55 0.51
N ARG A 80 -0.63 0.15 1.21
CA ARG A 80 0.72 0.11 0.64
C ARG A 80 1.41 -1.18 1.07
N ALA A 81 1.95 -1.90 0.09
CA ALA A 81 2.87 -3.01 0.34
C ALA A 81 4.28 -2.43 0.54
N GLN A 82 4.94 -2.77 1.64
CA GLN A 82 6.27 -2.25 1.99
C GLN A 82 7.09 -3.29 2.74
N SER A 83 8.41 -3.12 2.71
CA SER A 83 9.35 -3.80 3.61
C SER A 83 9.26 -3.23 5.04
N ASP A 84 10.14 -3.71 5.92
CA ASP A 84 10.24 -3.22 7.29
C ASP A 84 10.85 -1.81 7.39
N PHE A 85 11.43 -1.30 6.30
CA PHE A 85 11.85 0.08 6.21
C PHE A 85 10.65 1.03 6.31
N ASN A 86 10.84 2.17 6.96
CA ASN A 86 9.84 3.24 7.05
C ASN A 86 10.24 4.40 6.15
N TYR A 87 9.34 4.76 5.24
CA TYR A 87 9.51 5.91 4.34
C TYR A 87 8.39 6.92 4.57
N PRO A 88 8.64 8.22 4.31
CA PRO A 88 7.58 9.22 4.29
C PRO A 88 6.49 8.83 3.28
N MET A 89 5.21 9.09 3.61
CA MET A 89 4.07 8.87 2.70
C MET A 89 3.95 10.02 1.66
N GLN A 90 5.06 10.24 0.94
CA GLN A 90 5.28 11.32 0.01
C GLN A 90 6.05 10.79 -1.20
N ASN A 91 5.58 11.10 -2.41
CA ASN A 91 6.04 10.49 -3.67
C ASN A 91 5.91 8.97 -3.63
N VAL A 92 4.72 8.51 -3.26
CA VAL A 92 4.45 7.09 -3.08
C VAL A 92 3.24 6.68 -3.91
N ASN A 93 3.31 5.46 -4.45
CA ASN A 93 2.12 4.77 -4.93
C ASN A 93 1.48 3.99 -3.79
N THR A 94 0.17 4.02 -3.79
CA THR A 94 -0.68 3.26 -2.89
C THR A 94 -1.79 2.62 -3.74
N ALA A 95 -2.66 1.86 -3.10
CA ALA A 95 -3.75 1.19 -3.78
C ALA A 95 -5.00 1.11 -2.89
N SER A 96 -6.11 0.78 -3.50
CA SER A 96 -7.27 0.19 -2.85
C SER A 96 -6.95 -1.16 -2.19
N LEU A 97 -7.87 -1.71 -1.40
CA LEU A 97 -7.72 -3.07 -0.85
C LEU A 97 -7.58 -4.11 -1.97
N ALA A 98 -8.44 -4.01 -3.00
CA ALA A 98 -8.35 -4.87 -4.17
C ALA A 98 -7.02 -4.68 -4.92
N GLY A 99 -6.56 -3.44 -5.05
CA GLY A 99 -5.32 -3.12 -5.77
C GLY A 99 -4.05 -3.58 -5.05
N VAL A 100 -3.97 -3.47 -3.72
CA VAL A 100 -2.81 -3.99 -2.99
C VAL A 100 -2.76 -5.51 -3.04
N MET A 101 -3.92 -6.17 -2.95
CA MET A 101 -3.98 -7.64 -3.06
C MET A 101 -3.67 -8.14 -4.47
N TRP A 102 -4.11 -7.40 -5.51
CA TRP A 102 -3.69 -7.62 -6.89
C TRP A 102 -2.17 -7.53 -7.03
N TYR A 103 -1.54 -6.49 -6.48
CA TYR A 103 -0.10 -6.26 -6.58
C TYR A 103 0.72 -7.35 -5.88
N LEU A 104 0.32 -7.71 -4.67
CA LEU A 104 0.98 -8.78 -3.92
C LEU A 104 0.97 -10.08 -4.71
N HIS A 105 -0.19 -10.50 -5.19
CA HIS A 105 -0.39 -11.76 -5.90
C HIS A 105 0.30 -11.77 -7.28
N ASN A 106 0.22 -10.65 -8.03
CA ASN A 106 0.78 -10.58 -9.37
C ASN A 106 2.30 -10.33 -9.40
N GLU A 107 2.90 -9.72 -8.38
CA GLU A 107 4.31 -9.29 -8.48
C GLU A 107 5.20 -9.71 -7.32
N ILE A 108 4.67 -9.72 -6.09
CA ILE A 108 5.50 -9.87 -4.89
C ILE A 108 5.75 -11.33 -4.57
N VAL A 109 4.69 -12.12 -4.41
CA VAL A 109 4.76 -13.48 -3.86
C VAL A 109 5.12 -14.56 -4.90
N GLN A 110 5.31 -14.15 -6.16
CA GLN A 110 5.85 -15.01 -7.22
C GLN A 110 7.37 -15.22 -7.10
N SER A 111 8.04 -14.34 -6.36
CA SER A 111 9.49 -14.41 -6.13
C SER A 111 9.78 -15.05 -4.78
N VAL A 112 10.91 -15.76 -4.69
CA VAL A 112 11.45 -16.29 -3.43
C VAL A 112 12.93 -15.88 -3.36
N PRO A 113 13.34 -14.98 -2.44
CA PRO A 113 12.50 -14.26 -1.46
C PRO A 113 11.49 -13.31 -2.12
N ARG A 114 10.53 -12.80 -1.32
CA ARG A 114 9.51 -11.85 -1.79
C ARG A 114 10.18 -10.67 -2.48
N LYS A 115 9.63 -10.24 -3.62
CA LYS A 115 10.20 -9.14 -4.41
C LYS A 115 10.30 -7.86 -3.57
N TYR A 116 11.41 -7.13 -3.69
CA TYR A 116 11.70 -5.88 -2.98
C TYR A 116 11.64 -5.98 -1.45
N ASP A 117 11.81 -7.19 -0.89
CA ASP A 117 11.73 -7.46 0.54
C ASP A 117 10.43 -6.96 1.17
N VAL A 118 9.32 -6.97 0.43
CA VAL A 118 8.01 -6.60 0.96
C VAL A 118 7.61 -7.59 2.05
N THR A 119 7.34 -7.09 3.25
CA THR A 119 7.01 -7.88 4.45
C THR A 119 5.64 -7.58 5.01
N ARG A 120 5.00 -6.45 4.64
CA ARG A 120 3.75 -6.00 5.24
C ARG A 120 2.86 -5.20 4.29
N VAL A 121 1.57 -5.16 4.64
CA VAL A 121 0.59 -4.23 4.09
C VAL A 121 0.22 -3.20 5.15
N MET A 122 0.47 -1.93 4.84
CA MET A 122 0.04 -0.79 5.65
C MET A 122 -1.35 -0.34 5.21
N ARG A 123 -2.21 0.01 6.17
CA ARG A 123 -3.48 0.70 5.94
C ARG A 123 -3.32 2.17 6.32
N LEU A 124 -3.75 3.05 5.43
CA LEU A 124 -3.57 4.48 5.51
C LEU A 124 -4.95 5.14 5.43
N LYS A 125 -5.37 5.88 6.47
CA LYS A 125 -6.54 6.76 6.35
C LYS A 125 -6.07 8.01 5.62
N VAL A 126 -6.59 8.24 4.42
CA VAL A 126 -6.22 9.38 3.58
C VAL A 126 -7.37 10.36 3.54
N THR A 127 -7.07 11.61 3.82
CA THR A 127 -7.97 12.74 3.58
C THR A 127 -7.45 13.47 2.35
N MET A 128 -8.26 13.69 1.33
CA MET A 128 -7.82 14.39 0.11
C MET A 128 -8.90 15.33 -0.43
N MET A 129 -8.44 16.34 -1.17
CA MET A 129 -9.24 17.25 -1.99
C MET A 129 -8.32 17.77 -3.09
N ASN A 130 -8.65 17.51 -4.35
CA ASN A 130 -7.87 18.07 -5.46
C ASN A 130 -8.29 19.52 -5.76
N THR A 131 -7.54 20.17 -6.65
CA THR A 131 -7.67 21.59 -6.90
C THR A 131 -8.92 21.96 -7.68
N GLN A 132 -9.39 23.20 -7.47
CA GLN A 132 -10.50 23.75 -8.24
C GLN A 132 -10.15 23.86 -9.73
N GLU A 133 -8.89 24.15 -10.07
CA GLU A 133 -8.42 24.22 -11.45
C GLU A 133 -8.54 22.86 -12.15
N TRP A 134 -8.17 21.77 -11.46
CA TRP A 134 -8.34 20.41 -11.99
C TRP A 134 -9.81 20.09 -12.22
N TRP A 135 -10.66 20.33 -11.21
CA TRP A 135 -12.10 20.08 -11.30
C TRP A 135 -12.75 20.88 -12.43
N THR A 136 -12.45 22.18 -12.55
CA THR A 136 -13.03 23.06 -13.57
C THR A 136 -12.74 22.53 -14.97
N THR A 137 -11.55 21.97 -15.17
CA THR A 137 -11.10 21.47 -16.48
C THR A 137 -11.63 20.06 -16.79
N HIS A 138 -11.66 19.16 -15.80
CA HIS A 138 -11.90 17.73 -16.03
C HIS A 138 -13.20 17.19 -15.42
N GLN A 139 -13.85 17.95 -14.53
CA GLN A 139 -15.02 17.51 -13.75
C GLN A 139 -14.75 16.16 -13.06
N SER A 140 -13.59 16.07 -12.41
CA SER A 140 -13.06 14.85 -11.77
C SER A 140 -12.43 15.17 -10.41
N GLN A 141 -12.67 14.30 -9.42
CA GLN A 141 -12.09 14.35 -8.09
C GLN A 141 -10.65 13.85 -8.07
N PHE A 142 -10.25 12.96 -8.98
CA PHE A 142 -8.89 12.45 -9.11
C PHE A 142 -8.16 12.93 -10.37
N GLY A 143 -6.86 13.15 -10.21
CA GLY A 143 -5.90 13.38 -11.28
C GLY A 143 -5.52 12.13 -12.06
N ALA A 144 -4.74 12.31 -13.13
CA ALA A 144 -4.06 11.18 -13.77
C ALA A 144 -3.08 10.52 -12.78
N TYR A 145 -3.05 9.18 -12.77
CA TYR A 145 -2.05 8.44 -11.99
C TYR A 145 -0.64 8.72 -12.48
N VAL A 146 0.28 8.85 -11.53
CA VAL A 146 1.71 8.83 -11.81
C VAL A 146 2.44 7.80 -10.97
N ALA A 147 3.35 7.06 -11.59
CA ALA A 147 4.21 6.11 -10.89
C ALA A 147 5.39 6.84 -10.22
N PHE A 148 5.72 6.42 -9.01
CA PHE A 148 6.88 6.89 -8.25
C PHE A 148 7.83 5.72 -8.00
N ASP A 149 9.04 5.82 -8.55
CA ASP A 149 10.14 4.90 -8.25
C ASP A 149 11.18 5.59 -7.39
N MET A 150 11.45 5.06 -6.20
CA MET A 150 12.35 5.65 -5.21
C MET A 150 12.06 7.15 -4.93
N GLY A 151 10.78 7.54 -4.97
CA GLY A 151 10.33 8.91 -4.75
C GLY A 151 10.41 9.83 -5.98
N HIS A 152 10.86 9.33 -7.13
CA HIS A 152 10.92 10.03 -8.41
C HIS A 152 9.75 9.65 -9.30
N CYS A 153 9.08 10.64 -9.89
CA CYS A 153 8.03 10.42 -10.87
C CYS A 153 8.61 9.85 -12.16
N THR A 154 8.15 8.68 -12.58
CA THR A 154 8.68 8.00 -13.78
C THR A 154 7.77 8.10 -15.00
N VAL A 155 6.63 8.79 -14.87
CA VAL A 155 5.73 9.06 -15.98
C VAL A 155 6.23 10.30 -16.76
N PRO A 156 6.09 10.35 -18.10
CA PRO A 156 6.43 11.54 -18.86
C PRO A 156 5.66 12.78 -18.39
N ASN A 157 6.31 13.95 -18.41
CA ASN A 157 5.70 15.25 -18.17
C ASN A 157 4.98 15.43 -16.80
N CYS A 158 5.37 14.71 -15.74
CA CYS A 158 4.76 14.91 -14.42
C CYS A 158 4.81 16.38 -13.95
N GLN A 159 5.94 17.06 -14.22
CA GLN A 159 6.13 18.46 -13.84
C GLN A 159 5.05 19.36 -14.46
N HIS A 160 4.69 19.13 -15.72
CA HIS A 160 3.66 19.92 -16.40
C HIS A 160 2.28 19.76 -15.75
N ILE A 161 1.93 18.55 -15.30
CA ILE A 161 0.68 18.30 -14.58
C ILE A 161 0.63 19.18 -13.31
N TRP A 162 1.72 19.21 -12.54
CA TRP A 162 1.76 19.93 -11.28
C TRP A 162 1.93 21.44 -11.41
N ASP A 163 2.66 21.92 -12.41
CA ASP A 163 2.72 23.34 -12.74
C ASP A 163 1.34 23.86 -13.15
N THR A 164 0.55 23.04 -13.84
CA THR A 164 -0.76 23.42 -14.34
C THR A 164 -1.84 23.33 -13.27
N TYR A 165 -1.90 22.23 -12.52
CA TYR A 165 -3.04 21.91 -11.63
C TYR A 165 -2.66 21.81 -10.16
N GLY A 166 -1.40 22.02 -9.79
CA GLY A 166 -0.89 21.70 -8.45
C GLY A 166 -0.66 20.20 -8.25
N TYR A 167 -0.23 19.82 -7.06
CA TYR A 167 0.15 18.45 -6.71
C TYR A 167 -1.06 17.57 -6.44
N ILE A 168 -1.87 17.33 -7.47
CA ILE A 168 -3.10 16.54 -7.39
C ILE A 168 -2.84 15.05 -7.12
N VAL A 169 -3.71 14.45 -6.31
CA VAL A 169 -3.75 12.99 -6.10
C VAL A 169 -4.33 12.33 -7.34
N GLY A 170 -3.59 11.38 -7.89
CA GLY A 170 -3.97 10.66 -9.10
C GLY A 170 -4.54 9.27 -8.80
N CYS A 171 -5.29 8.71 -9.75
CA CYS A 171 -5.74 7.32 -9.69
C CYS A 171 -5.76 6.65 -11.07
N GLN A 172 -5.67 5.31 -11.08
CA GLN A 172 -5.78 4.47 -12.27
C GLN A 172 -6.22 3.05 -11.88
N ALA A 173 -7.03 2.40 -12.71
CA ALA A 173 -7.27 0.97 -12.61
C ALA A 173 -6.18 0.17 -13.35
N PRO A 174 -5.55 -0.85 -12.73
CA PRO A 174 -4.66 -1.74 -13.44
C PRO A 174 -5.45 -2.76 -14.27
N ASN A 175 -4.75 -3.61 -15.01
CA ASN A 175 -5.37 -4.60 -15.86
C ASN A 175 -6.13 -5.67 -15.04
N THR A 176 -7.46 -5.63 -15.11
CA THR A 176 -8.37 -6.58 -14.43
C THR A 176 -8.28 -8.01 -14.98
N GLY A 177 -7.69 -8.20 -16.17
CA GLY A 177 -7.46 -9.52 -16.76
C GLY A 177 -6.33 -10.31 -16.09
N VAL A 178 -5.52 -9.68 -15.24
CA VAL A 178 -4.36 -10.32 -14.59
C VAL A 178 -4.74 -11.02 -13.28
N ALA A 179 -5.65 -10.45 -12.50
CA ALA A 179 -6.13 -11.04 -11.26
C ALA A 179 -7.55 -10.55 -10.95
N ASN A 180 -8.38 -11.44 -10.39
CA ASN A 180 -9.82 -11.19 -10.20
C ASN A 180 -10.13 -10.59 -8.82
N TYR A 181 -9.32 -9.64 -8.38
CA TYR A 181 -9.60 -8.83 -7.18
C TYR A 181 -10.57 -7.71 -7.54
N ARG A 182 -11.73 -7.69 -6.89
CA ARG A 182 -12.79 -6.70 -7.15
C ARG A 182 -13.11 -5.90 -5.89
N ALA A 183 -13.26 -4.59 -6.04
CA ALA A 183 -13.74 -3.74 -4.97
C ALA A 183 -15.19 -4.09 -4.58
N ASP A 184 -15.57 -3.88 -3.32
CA ASP A 184 -16.95 -4.13 -2.87
C ASP A 184 -17.95 -3.12 -3.45
N ARG A 185 -17.46 -1.96 -3.86
CA ARG A 185 -18.24 -0.88 -4.46
C ARG A 185 -17.73 -0.55 -5.86
N ARG A 186 -18.55 0.19 -6.61
CA ARG A 186 -18.15 0.70 -7.92
C ARG A 186 -17.00 1.70 -7.75
N THR A 187 -15.89 1.44 -8.42
CA THR A 187 -14.66 2.25 -8.38
C THR A 187 -14.35 2.93 -9.70
N MET A 188 -15.14 2.71 -10.75
CA MET A 188 -14.92 3.31 -12.08
C MET A 188 -16.17 4.06 -12.57
N LYS A 189 -15.96 5.23 -13.18
CA LYS A 189 -17.02 6.02 -13.83
C LYS A 189 -17.56 5.32 -15.06
N GLU A 190 -16.69 4.78 -15.90
CA GLU A 190 -17.12 4.00 -17.07
C GLU A 190 -17.28 2.53 -16.70
N CYS A 191 -18.54 2.11 -16.65
CA CYS A 191 -18.93 0.76 -16.27
C CYS A 191 -19.09 -0.11 -17.52
N ASN A 192 -17.98 -0.45 -18.16
CA ASN A 192 -17.98 -1.54 -19.15
C ASN A 192 -18.02 -2.89 -18.41
N VAL A 193 -18.68 -3.89 -19.01
CA VAL A 193 -18.89 -5.22 -18.40
C VAL A 193 -17.58 -5.75 -17.79
N GLY A 194 -17.57 -5.95 -16.47
CA GLY A 194 -16.42 -6.50 -15.74
C GLY A 194 -15.40 -5.50 -15.18
N ARG A 195 -15.54 -4.18 -15.39
CA ARG A 195 -14.60 -3.16 -14.85
C ARG A 195 -15.19 -2.23 -13.79
N CYS A 196 -16.48 -2.31 -13.49
CA CYS A 196 -17.13 -1.44 -12.51
C CYS A 196 -16.48 -1.46 -11.11
N HIS A 197 -15.94 -2.61 -10.72
CA HIS A 197 -15.35 -2.87 -9.40
C HIS A 197 -13.84 -3.10 -9.52
N ALA A 198 -13.18 -2.38 -10.42
CA ALA A 198 -11.75 -2.55 -10.66
C ALA A 198 -10.92 -2.24 -9.39
N PRO A 199 -9.80 -2.92 -9.18
CA PRO A 199 -8.79 -2.44 -8.25
C PRO A 199 -8.31 -1.06 -8.68
N ILE A 200 -8.00 -0.18 -7.74
CA ILE A 200 -7.47 1.16 -8.00
C ILE A 200 -6.07 1.29 -7.42
N TRP A 201 -5.17 1.92 -8.18
CA TRP A 201 -3.89 2.48 -7.76
C TRP A 201 -4.01 3.98 -7.61
N TYR A 202 -3.30 4.54 -6.63
CA TYR A 202 -3.26 5.97 -6.35
C TYR A 202 -1.82 6.49 -6.33
N SER A 203 -1.67 7.79 -6.61
CA SER A 203 -0.38 8.48 -6.57
C SER A 203 -0.45 9.66 -5.60
N LEU A 204 0.47 9.70 -4.64
CA LEU A 204 0.56 10.73 -3.60
C LEU A 204 1.82 11.58 -3.81
N PRO A 205 1.74 12.70 -4.55
CA PRO A 205 2.88 13.58 -4.82
C PRO A 205 3.27 14.39 -3.57
N GLY A 206 4.44 14.13 -3.01
CA GLY A 206 5.07 14.94 -1.97
C GLY A 206 6.16 15.86 -2.51
N ALA A 207 7.02 16.35 -1.62
CA ALA A 207 8.04 17.33 -2.02
C ALA A 207 9.07 16.76 -3.01
N CYS A 208 9.52 17.56 -3.97
CA CYS A 208 10.47 17.19 -5.03
C CYS A 208 10.10 15.90 -5.78
N PRO A 209 8.91 15.82 -6.38
CA PRO A 209 8.49 14.59 -7.05
C PRO A 209 9.31 14.26 -8.31
N GLN A 210 10.07 15.20 -8.84
CA GLN A 210 11.02 15.03 -9.95
C GLN A 210 12.41 14.51 -9.53
N MET A 211 12.62 14.16 -8.24
CA MET A 211 13.90 13.65 -7.77
C MET A 211 13.72 12.39 -6.91
N ARG A 212 14.69 11.48 -6.97
CA ARG A 212 14.76 10.33 -6.05
C ARG A 212 15.00 10.81 -4.63
N TYR A 213 14.61 10.02 -3.63
CA TYR A 213 14.71 10.38 -2.20
C TYR A 213 16.11 10.84 -1.79
N ASP A 214 17.14 10.16 -2.27
CA ASP A 214 18.56 10.42 -2.00
C ASP A 214 19.11 11.68 -2.69
N MET A 215 18.38 12.24 -3.66
CA MET A 215 18.78 13.42 -4.42
C MET A 215 18.01 14.69 -4.03
N LYS A 216 17.05 14.63 -3.11
CA LYS A 216 16.22 15.79 -2.75
C LYS A 216 17.03 16.81 -1.94
N THR A 217 17.12 18.03 -2.46
CA THR A 217 17.77 19.15 -1.76
C THR A 217 16.76 20.01 -0.99
N PRO A 218 17.18 20.75 0.05
CA PRO A 218 16.32 21.73 0.72
C PRO A 218 15.74 22.76 -0.26
N PHE A 219 16.56 23.26 -1.18
CA PHE A 219 16.14 24.19 -2.24
C PHE A 219 14.99 23.61 -3.07
N CYS A 220 15.12 22.35 -3.50
CA CYS A 220 14.05 21.71 -4.25
C CYS A 220 12.78 21.57 -3.40
N LYS A 221 12.88 21.13 -2.12
CA LYS A 221 11.70 20.92 -1.27
C LYS A 221 10.94 22.23 -1.03
N GLN A 222 11.66 23.34 -0.94
CA GLN A 222 11.09 24.68 -0.82
C GLN A 222 10.34 25.11 -2.07
N ASN A 223 10.90 24.87 -3.26
CA ASN A 223 10.28 25.28 -4.53
C ASN A 223 9.19 24.30 -5.01
N TYR A 224 9.29 23.03 -4.62
CA TYR A 224 8.38 21.96 -4.99
C TYR A 224 7.89 21.23 -3.74
N PRO A 225 6.99 21.83 -2.94
CA PRO A 225 6.58 21.31 -1.63
C PRO A 225 5.71 20.05 -1.69
N GLY A 226 5.14 19.73 -2.86
CA GLY A 226 4.21 18.62 -3.00
C GLY A 226 2.79 18.95 -2.55
N GLY A 227 1.94 17.94 -2.52
CA GLY A 227 0.52 18.05 -2.14
C GLY A 227 0.23 17.63 -0.70
N PHE A 228 1.24 17.15 0.03
CA PHE A 228 1.07 16.74 1.41
C PHE A 228 0.79 17.96 2.30
N ALA A 229 -0.41 18.01 2.88
CA ALA A 229 -0.85 19.06 3.77
C ALA A 229 -0.12 18.94 5.12
N PHE A 230 0.71 19.94 5.44
CA PHE A 230 1.35 20.07 6.75
C PHE A 230 0.73 21.21 7.53
N ALA A 231 0.55 20.96 8.83
CA ALA A 231 0.32 21.99 9.85
C ALA A 231 1.42 23.04 9.97
N SER A 232 2.64 22.52 9.99
CA SER A 232 3.91 23.20 10.19
C SER A 232 4.94 22.10 9.97
N TYR A 233 5.80 22.25 8.97
CA TYR A 233 6.78 21.23 8.64
C TYR A 233 7.97 21.34 9.61
N ASN A 234 8.18 20.30 10.43
CA ASN A 234 9.41 20.17 11.19
C ASN A 234 10.38 19.30 10.36
N GLU A 235 11.39 19.95 9.75
CA GLU A 235 12.34 19.26 8.86
C GLU A 235 13.14 18.17 9.60
N THR A 236 13.35 18.33 10.91
CA THR A 236 14.14 17.44 11.75
C THR A 236 13.43 16.12 12.03
N THR A 237 12.10 16.15 12.14
CA THR A 237 11.30 14.93 12.43
C THR A 237 10.60 14.37 11.21
N GLY A 238 10.45 15.15 10.13
CA GLY A 238 9.65 14.78 8.97
C GLY A 238 8.16 14.59 9.29
N LEU A 239 7.70 15.09 10.44
CA LEU A 239 6.34 14.96 10.95
C LEU A 239 5.81 16.35 11.36
N GLY A 240 4.66 16.75 10.81
CA GLY A 240 3.91 17.90 11.34
C GLY A 240 3.30 17.59 12.71
N ARG A 241 2.94 18.63 13.49
CA ARG A 241 2.08 18.42 14.66
C ARG A 241 0.79 17.74 14.21
N ARG A 242 0.41 16.70 14.95
CA ARG A 242 -0.60 15.71 14.55
C ARG A 242 -1.99 16.29 14.31
N ASP A 243 -2.26 17.47 14.86
CA ASP A 243 -3.62 18.04 14.98
C ASP A 243 -3.82 19.34 14.18
N ASP A 244 -2.79 19.85 13.49
CA ASP A 244 -2.83 21.19 12.91
C ASP A 244 -2.87 21.18 11.36
N TRP A 245 -3.11 20.03 10.70
CA TRP A 245 -3.10 19.94 9.24
C TRP A 245 -4.46 20.30 8.61
N GLU A 246 -4.43 20.86 7.40
CA GLU A 246 -5.65 21.17 6.65
C GLU A 246 -5.50 20.82 5.17
N VAL A 247 -6.37 19.93 4.69
CA VAL A 247 -6.51 19.63 3.26
C VAL A 247 -7.49 20.64 2.67
N THR A 248 -6.94 21.67 2.02
CA THR A 248 -7.72 22.81 1.51
C THR A 248 -8.13 22.64 0.04
N GLY A 249 -7.53 21.69 -0.68
CA GLY A 249 -7.62 21.65 -2.13
C GLY A 249 -6.78 22.74 -2.82
N GLY A 250 -5.92 23.43 -2.08
CA GLY A 250 -4.90 24.30 -2.67
C GLY A 250 -3.84 23.48 -3.41
N ARG A 251 -3.08 24.14 -4.30
CA ARG A 251 -2.06 23.49 -5.15
C ARG A 251 -1.01 22.68 -4.39
N THR A 252 -0.79 22.96 -3.11
CA THR A 252 0.23 22.32 -2.26
C THR A 252 -0.33 21.65 -1.00
N ALA A 253 -1.65 21.48 -0.90
CA ALA A 253 -2.33 20.93 0.28
C ALA A 253 -3.55 20.10 -0.17
N THR A 254 -3.28 19.09 -0.99
CA THR A 254 -4.28 18.24 -1.63
C THR A 254 -4.56 16.95 -0.86
N TYR A 255 -3.67 16.52 0.03
CA TYR A 255 -3.91 15.32 0.84
C TYR A 255 -3.16 15.30 2.17
N HIS A 256 -3.68 14.51 3.11
CA HIS A 256 -3.05 14.14 4.37
C HIS A 256 -3.17 12.63 4.58
N VAL A 257 -2.23 12.04 5.33
CA VAL A 257 -2.20 10.61 5.62
C VAL A 257 -2.04 10.35 7.11
N ASP A 258 -3.01 9.62 7.67
CA ASP A 258 -2.89 9.01 9.00
C ASP A 258 -2.59 7.51 8.87
N TRP A 259 -1.59 7.03 9.60
CA TRP A 259 -1.31 5.60 9.71
C TRP A 259 -2.43 4.90 10.49
N ALA A 260 -3.05 3.90 9.86
CA ALA A 260 -4.22 3.18 10.35
C ALA A 260 -3.97 1.67 10.43
N GLY A 261 -2.79 1.26 10.92
CA GLY A 261 -2.46 -0.14 11.13
C GLY A 261 -1.66 -0.79 10.00
N GLU A 262 -1.15 -1.98 10.28
CA GLU A 262 -0.49 -2.84 9.30
C GLU A 262 -0.63 -4.31 9.67
N VAL A 263 -0.45 -5.18 8.68
CA VAL A 263 -0.43 -6.64 8.81
C VAL A 263 0.78 -7.16 8.06
N THR A 264 1.56 -8.05 8.69
CA THR A 264 2.68 -8.70 7.99
C THR A 264 2.15 -9.75 7.01
N LEU A 265 2.86 -9.99 5.91
CA LEU A 265 2.48 -11.02 4.95
C LEU A 265 2.53 -12.42 5.57
N ASP A 266 3.46 -12.64 6.49
CA ASP A 266 3.55 -13.86 7.30
C ASP A 266 2.28 -14.11 8.11
N GLU A 267 1.77 -13.09 8.81
CA GLU A 267 0.50 -13.14 9.54
C GLU A 267 -0.71 -13.34 8.62
N LEU A 268 -0.70 -12.64 7.46
CA LEU A 268 -1.78 -12.73 6.48
C LEU A 268 -1.91 -14.15 5.91
N VAL A 269 -0.78 -14.75 5.52
CA VAL A 269 -0.70 -16.05 4.87
C VAL A 269 -0.72 -17.21 5.87
N GLY A 270 -0.30 -16.97 7.11
CA GLY A 270 -0.12 -17.99 8.13
C GLY A 270 1.25 -18.68 8.06
N ILE A 271 2.29 -17.96 7.63
CA ILE A 271 3.69 -18.43 7.65
C ILE A 271 4.33 -17.96 8.95
N TYR A 272 4.83 -18.89 9.76
CA TYR A 272 5.43 -18.54 11.06
C TYR A 272 6.88 -18.05 10.93
N ASN A 273 7.67 -18.71 10.08
CA ASN A 273 9.06 -18.36 9.81
C ASN A 273 9.31 -18.43 8.31
N TYR A 274 9.40 -17.27 7.66
CA TYR A 274 9.60 -17.19 6.21
C TYR A 274 10.95 -17.76 5.78
N SER A 275 12.00 -17.65 6.59
CA SER A 275 13.31 -18.26 6.29
C SER A 275 13.22 -19.80 6.26
N ASP A 276 12.53 -20.40 7.24
CA ASP A 276 12.30 -21.85 7.28
C ASP A 276 11.39 -22.32 6.14
N PHE A 277 10.40 -21.50 5.77
CA PHE A 277 9.54 -21.77 4.62
C PHE A 277 10.39 -21.86 3.33
N MET A 278 11.27 -20.89 3.10
CA MET A 278 12.16 -20.87 1.93
C MET A 278 13.17 -22.02 1.95
N SER A 279 13.78 -22.34 3.10
CA SER A 279 14.80 -23.39 3.20
C SER A 279 14.25 -24.80 2.93
N GLN A 280 12.94 -25.00 3.10
CA GLN A 280 12.23 -26.22 2.71
C GLN A 280 11.89 -26.30 1.21
N GLY A 281 12.25 -25.27 0.43
CA GLY A 281 11.91 -25.18 -0.99
C GLY A 281 10.45 -24.79 -1.27
N TYR A 282 9.72 -24.32 -0.26
CA TYR A 282 8.35 -23.83 -0.43
C TYR A 282 8.30 -22.50 -1.18
N ARG A 283 7.15 -22.25 -1.82
CA ARG A 283 6.88 -21.06 -2.64
C ARG A 283 5.46 -20.60 -2.39
N GLU A 284 5.28 -19.32 -2.10
CA GLU A 284 3.94 -18.78 -1.83
C GLU A 284 3.00 -18.88 -3.02
N TYR A 285 3.50 -18.64 -4.23
CA TYR A 285 2.72 -18.71 -5.45
C TYR A 285 3.60 -18.96 -6.68
N ASP A 286 3.15 -19.84 -7.56
CA ASP A 286 3.70 -20.11 -8.88
C ASP A 286 2.64 -19.78 -9.95
N LYS A 287 2.97 -18.86 -10.85
CA LYS A 287 2.01 -18.35 -11.84
C LYS A 287 1.63 -19.37 -12.91
N VAL A 288 2.48 -20.36 -13.17
CA VAL A 288 2.22 -21.39 -14.18
C VAL A 288 1.19 -22.39 -13.69
N SER A 289 1.33 -22.85 -12.45
CA SER A 289 0.38 -23.77 -11.81
C SER A 289 -0.82 -23.08 -11.16
N ASP A 290 -0.78 -21.75 -11.00
CA ASP A 290 -1.77 -20.94 -10.27
C ASP A 290 -1.95 -21.41 -8.81
N GLN A 291 -0.84 -21.87 -8.20
CA GLN A 291 -0.82 -22.47 -6.87
C GLN A 291 0.46 -22.15 -6.09
N GLY A 292 0.37 -22.17 -4.77
CA GLY A 292 1.52 -22.21 -3.87
C GLY A 292 1.98 -23.63 -3.57
N TYR A 293 3.25 -23.76 -3.17
CA TYR A 293 3.84 -24.98 -2.64
C TYR A 293 4.19 -24.75 -1.16
N GLY A 294 3.60 -25.52 -0.24
CA GLY A 294 3.71 -25.29 1.22
C GLY A 294 2.66 -24.34 1.80
N THR A 295 1.90 -23.64 0.96
CA THR A 295 0.71 -22.85 1.35
C THR A 295 -0.32 -22.90 0.23
N THR A 296 -1.61 -22.77 0.57
CA THR A 296 -2.71 -22.67 -0.42
C THR A 296 -3.33 -21.28 -0.49
N PHE A 297 -2.82 -20.35 0.33
CA PHE A 297 -3.40 -19.02 0.49
C PHE A 297 -3.57 -18.31 -0.85
N TRP A 298 -2.57 -18.37 -1.74
CA TRP A 298 -2.57 -17.67 -3.03
C TRP A 298 -3.16 -18.48 -4.20
N ASN A 299 -3.68 -19.69 -4.02
CA ASN A 299 -4.16 -20.51 -5.15
C ASN A 299 -5.36 -19.90 -5.88
N GLY A 300 -5.32 -19.77 -7.21
CA GLY A 300 -6.44 -19.26 -7.99
C GLY A 300 -6.49 -17.73 -8.01
N ILE A 301 -5.61 -17.11 -8.79
CA ILE A 301 -5.55 -15.66 -9.00
C ILE A 301 -6.77 -15.11 -9.78
N HIS A 302 -7.39 -15.97 -10.60
CA HIS A 302 -8.59 -15.63 -11.36
C HIS A 302 -9.90 -16.05 -10.68
N ASN A 303 -9.82 -16.75 -9.54
CA ASN A 303 -11.00 -17.15 -8.77
C ASN A 303 -11.48 -15.98 -7.90
N GLU A 304 -12.60 -15.35 -8.29
CA GLU A 304 -13.13 -14.18 -7.58
C GLU A 304 -13.42 -14.46 -6.11
N SER A 305 -14.02 -15.61 -5.79
CA SER A 305 -14.37 -15.98 -4.43
C SER A 305 -13.12 -16.14 -3.55
N ALA A 306 -12.05 -16.75 -4.09
CA ALA A 306 -10.77 -16.87 -3.41
C ALA A 306 -10.12 -15.49 -3.20
N CYS A 307 -10.13 -14.63 -4.22
CA CYS A 307 -9.64 -13.26 -4.11
C CYS A 307 -10.41 -12.44 -3.07
N ARG A 308 -11.74 -12.56 -3.04
CA ARG A 308 -12.61 -11.91 -2.05
C ARG A 308 -12.33 -12.39 -0.63
N TRP A 309 -12.15 -13.70 -0.44
CA TRP A 309 -11.78 -14.26 0.85
C TRP A 309 -10.45 -13.68 1.37
N ARG A 310 -9.42 -13.57 0.53
CA ARG A 310 -8.13 -12.96 0.93
C ARG A 310 -8.26 -11.49 1.32
N MET A 311 -9.07 -10.72 0.55
CA MET A 311 -9.34 -9.32 0.88
C MET A 311 -10.03 -9.19 2.24
N ASN A 312 -11.05 -10.02 2.50
CA ASN A 312 -11.73 -10.05 3.79
C ASN A 312 -10.77 -10.43 4.92
N ARG A 313 -9.93 -11.45 4.72
CA ARG A 313 -8.91 -11.85 5.70
C ARG A 313 -7.97 -10.70 6.08
N LEU A 314 -7.46 -9.94 5.09
CA LEU A 314 -6.61 -8.77 5.36
C LEU A 314 -7.39 -7.68 6.11
N ARG A 315 -8.63 -7.39 5.68
CA ARG A 315 -9.51 -6.41 6.33
C ARG A 315 -9.78 -6.76 7.80
N ASP A 316 -10.09 -8.02 8.08
CA ASP A 316 -10.38 -8.51 9.42
C ASP A 316 -9.17 -8.40 10.36
N LEU A 317 -7.99 -8.79 9.89
CA LEU A 317 -6.74 -8.65 10.65
C LEU A 317 -6.44 -7.18 10.97
N LEU A 318 -6.61 -6.28 10.00
CA LEU A 318 -6.41 -4.84 10.21
C LEU A 318 -7.41 -4.26 11.22
N ASN A 319 -8.69 -4.65 11.11
CA ASN A 319 -9.74 -4.22 12.03
C ASN A 319 -9.49 -4.74 13.45
N GLN A 320 -9.13 -6.02 13.59
CA GLN A 320 -8.77 -6.60 14.88
C GLN A 320 -7.61 -5.83 15.54
N LYS A 321 -6.54 -5.52 14.79
CA LYS A 321 -5.41 -4.76 15.32
C LYS A 321 -5.79 -3.34 15.72
N ILE A 322 -6.64 -2.68 14.94
CA ILE A 322 -7.13 -1.34 15.28
C ILE A 322 -7.99 -1.36 16.52
N ASP A 323 -8.96 -2.27 16.61
CA ASP A 323 -9.82 -2.40 17.79
C ASP A 323 -8.98 -2.70 19.03
N THR A 324 -7.97 -3.57 18.90
CA THR A 324 -7.03 -3.89 19.99
C THR A 324 -6.21 -2.67 20.42
N LYS A 325 -5.71 -1.87 19.47
CA LYS A 325 -4.78 -0.76 19.74
C LYS A 325 -5.49 0.53 20.16
N TYR A 326 -6.67 0.81 19.62
CA TYR A 326 -7.36 2.10 19.70
C TYR A 326 -8.78 2.01 20.27
N GLY A 327 -9.31 0.81 20.50
CA GLY A 327 -10.71 0.60 20.86
C GLY A 327 -11.68 0.76 19.68
N THR A 328 -12.95 0.43 19.91
CA THR A 328 -14.01 0.45 18.89
C THR A 328 -14.51 1.86 18.56
N THR A 329 -14.21 2.86 19.39
CA THR A 329 -14.49 4.29 19.18
C THR A 329 -13.33 5.04 18.52
N SER A 330 -12.40 4.29 17.93
CA SER A 330 -11.23 4.82 17.24
C SER A 330 -11.59 5.81 16.13
N ARG A 331 -10.73 6.82 15.93
CA ARG A 331 -10.76 7.75 14.78
C ARG A 331 -10.57 7.06 13.41
N PHE A 332 -10.36 5.75 13.42
CA PHE A 332 -10.25 4.88 12.26
C PHE A 332 -11.49 3.98 12.19
N PRO A 333 -12.60 4.44 11.58
CA PRO A 333 -13.77 3.61 11.34
C PRO A 333 -13.38 2.31 10.64
N ARG A 334 -14.03 1.18 10.95
CA ARG A 334 -13.70 -0.11 10.30
C ARG A 334 -13.81 -0.03 8.78
N ASP A 335 -14.82 0.70 8.30
CA ASP A 335 -15.09 0.91 6.89
C ASP A 335 -15.20 2.40 6.59
N LEU A 336 -14.61 2.81 5.47
CA LEU A 336 -14.81 4.10 4.83
C LEU A 336 -15.20 3.85 3.37
N PRO A 337 -16.08 4.68 2.78
CA PRO A 337 -16.48 4.50 1.40
C PRO A 337 -15.26 4.64 0.48
N GLU A 338 -14.98 3.60 -0.30
CA GLU A 338 -13.96 3.68 -1.35
C GLU A 338 -14.47 4.61 -2.46
N PRO A 339 -13.71 5.64 -2.85
CA PRO A 339 -14.14 6.60 -3.84
C PRO A 339 -14.00 6.02 -5.25
N MET A 340 -14.77 6.57 -6.18
CA MET A 340 -14.61 6.28 -7.59
C MET A 340 -13.34 6.93 -8.13
N CYS A 341 -12.55 6.17 -8.89
CA CYS A 341 -11.53 6.71 -9.76
C CYS A 341 -12.23 7.27 -11.01
N ASP A 342 -12.36 8.59 -11.04
CA ASP A 342 -13.03 9.36 -12.08
C ASP A 342 -12.05 10.13 -12.98
N SER A 343 -10.75 9.93 -12.78
CA SER A 343 -9.77 10.29 -13.79
C SER A 343 -10.14 9.54 -15.08
N GLY A 344 -10.39 10.29 -16.16
CA GLY A 344 -10.68 9.68 -17.45
C GLY A 344 -9.62 8.64 -17.75
N ALA A 345 -10.01 7.53 -18.39
CA ALA A 345 -9.04 6.51 -18.79
C ALA A 345 -7.95 7.24 -19.58
N SER A 346 -6.72 7.27 -19.07
CA SER A 346 -5.59 7.83 -19.80
C SER A 346 -5.42 6.96 -21.05
N SER A 347 -5.96 7.47 -22.15
CA SER A 347 -5.95 6.86 -23.48
C SER A 347 -4.55 6.74 -24.02
#